data_AF-A0A924NXV4-F1
#
_entry.id   AF-A0A924NXV4-F1
#
_cell.length_a   1.000
_cell.length_b   1.000
_cell.length_c   1.000
_cell.angle_alpha   90.00
_cell.angle_beta   90.00
_cell.angle_gamma   90.00
#
_symmetry.space_group_name_H-M   'P 1'
#
loop_
_entity.id
_entity.type
_entity.pdbx_description
1 polymer ?
#
loop_
_entity_poly.entity_id
_entity_poly.type
_entity_poly.pdbx_seq_one_letter_code
_entity_poly.pdbx_strand_id
1 'polypeptide(L)'
;MFEFSGIHNALLDEQLDNFTRALSKPAGLLVAKPGNWLAAFDLLTIYLAPLIKSQRKVIFFDEFPWVCTPRLGFMHAFKHFWNMWAFRQKNQVVIIYGSAAAWMIRKVINNRGGLHNRVTRKIRLLPFTIAETANFLKEQKINLDQYQVLQLYMLMGGIPHYLKEIEKGENAIKAIDRTCFTKDWLLFNEFSNLFLSLFDDAGYHMDVIRTLVKNSTGLTRNEIIVACKLSSGGGYYKAAGRTC
;
A
#
# COMPACT_ATOMS: atom_id res chain seq x y z
N MET A 1 20.47 5.56 5.85
CA MET A 1 19.03 5.86 5.68
C MET A 1 18.36 5.58 7.01
N PHE A 2 17.36 6.37 7.41
CA PHE A 2 16.46 6.01 8.50
C PHE A 2 15.17 5.45 7.89
N GLU A 3 14.68 4.35 8.41
CA GLU A 3 13.48 3.67 7.92
C GLU A 3 12.62 3.27 9.11
N PHE A 4 11.33 3.55 9.02
CA PHE A 4 10.33 3.19 10.01
C PHE A 4 9.06 2.74 9.30
N SER A 5 8.55 1.56 9.65
CA SER A 5 7.26 1.05 9.18
C SER A 5 6.26 1.04 10.31
N GLY A 6 5.06 1.58 10.09
CA GLY A 6 3.98 1.52 11.07
C GLY A 6 3.53 0.09 11.35
N ILE A 7 2.96 -0.17 12.53
CA ILE A 7 2.34 -1.46 12.84
C ILE A 7 0.81 -1.35 12.73
N HIS A 8 0.18 -2.26 12.01
CA HIS A 8 -1.28 -2.30 11.88
C HIS A 8 -1.95 -2.59 13.24
N ASN A 9 -2.97 -1.79 13.60
CA ASN A 9 -3.73 -1.92 14.86
C ASN A 9 -2.92 -1.91 16.17
N ALA A 10 -1.69 -1.40 16.15
CA ALA A 10 -0.87 -1.31 17.37
C ALA A 10 -1.26 -0.13 18.27
N LEU A 11 -1.03 -0.33 19.58
CA LEU A 11 -1.18 0.70 20.60
C LEU A 11 -0.05 1.74 20.52
N LEU A 12 -0.22 2.88 21.21
CA LEU A 12 0.80 3.93 21.24
C LEU A 12 2.15 3.39 21.70
N ASP A 13 2.14 2.62 22.77
CA ASP A 13 3.34 2.10 23.41
C ASP A 13 4.14 1.19 22.45
N GLU A 14 3.45 0.29 21.75
CA GLU A 14 4.03 -0.62 20.76
C GLU A 14 4.64 0.15 19.57
N GLN A 15 3.98 1.21 19.12
CA GLN A 15 4.50 2.03 18.02
C GLN A 15 5.74 2.83 18.43
N LEU A 16 5.76 3.37 19.66
CA LEU A 16 6.93 4.09 20.19
C LEU A 16 8.09 3.14 20.43
N ASP A 17 7.82 1.92 20.94
CA ASP A 17 8.80 0.85 21.03
C ASP A 17 9.40 0.49 19.67
N ASN A 18 8.55 0.31 18.66
CA ASN A 18 8.97 0.04 17.29
C ASN A 18 9.83 1.19 16.74
N PHE A 19 9.43 2.44 16.97
CA PHE A 19 10.18 3.61 16.55
C PHE A 19 11.56 3.70 17.23
N THR A 20 11.62 3.43 18.54
CA THR A 20 12.87 3.37 19.29
C THR A 20 13.81 2.30 18.76
N ARG A 21 13.29 1.11 18.41
CA ARG A 21 14.10 0.05 17.77
C ARG A 21 14.63 0.48 16.41
N ALA A 22 13.79 1.12 15.60
CA ALA A 22 14.16 1.66 14.29
C ALA A 22 15.25 2.74 14.39
N LEU A 23 15.27 3.53 15.48
CA LEU A 23 16.29 4.53 15.74
C LEU A 23 17.58 3.93 16.34
N SER A 24 17.45 2.95 17.23
CA SER A 24 18.58 2.34 17.95
C SER A 24 19.46 1.49 17.03
N LYS A 25 18.86 0.73 16.10
CA LYS A 25 19.59 -0.18 15.21
C LYS A 25 20.63 0.54 14.34
N PRO A 26 20.32 1.67 13.66
CA PRO A 26 21.31 2.43 12.92
C PRO A 26 22.26 3.26 13.80
N ALA A 27 21.80 3.69 14.98
CA ALA A 27 22.60 4.51 15.89
C ALA A 27 23.66 3.72 16.65
N GLY A 28 23.50 2.39 16.79
CA GLY A 28 24.36 1.57 17.65
C GLY A 28 24.26 1.94 19.14
N LEU A 29 23.17 2.63 19.52
CA LEU A 29 22.95 3.17 20.86
C LEU A 29 21.63 2.64 21.40
N LEU A 30 21.59 2.33 22.69
CA LEU A 30 20.35 2.07 23.40
C LEU A 30 19.63 3.41 23.61
N VAL A 31 18.61 3.65 22.80
CA VAL A 31 17.74 4.83 22.97
C VAL A 31 16.61 4.46 23.92
N ALA A 32 16.36 5.29 24.93
CA ALA A 32 15.21 5.11 25.81
C ALA A 32 13.90 5.31 25.04
N LYS A 33 12.87 4.53 25.40
CA LYS A 33 11.54 4.69 24.80
C LYS A 33 10.97 6.08 25.13
N PRO A 34 10.57 6.88 24.13
CA PRO A 34 9.92 8.17 24.37
C PRO A 34 8.51 7.94 24.93
N GLY A 35 8.02 8.87 25.75
CA GLY A 35 6.65 8.80 26.30
C GLY A 35 5.55 9.23 25.33
N ASN A 36 5.90 9.91 24.24
CA ASN A 36 4.97 10.35 23.20
C ASN A 36 5.71 10.63 21.87
N TRP A 37 4.95 10.89 20.81
CA TRP A 37 5.54 11.15 19.49
C TRP A 37 6.34 12.44 19.38
N LEU A 38 6.04 13.49 20.14
CA LEU A 38 6.85 14.71 20.12
C LEU A 38 8.28 14.39 20.58
N ALA A 39 8.40 13.73 21.73
CA ALA A 39 9.68 13.24 22.24
C ALA A 39 10.36 12.26 21.26
N ALA A 40 9.60 11.40 20.58
CA ALA A 40 10.15 10.50 19.56
C ALA A 40 10.78 11.27 18.39
N PHE A 41 10.10 12.31 17.88
CA PHE A 41 10.64 13.14 16.81
C PHE A 41 11.81 14.01 17.27
N ASP A 42 11.84 14.46 18.52
CA ASP A 42 13.00 15.16 19.09
C ASP A 42 14.25 14.26 19.10
N LEU A 43 14.09 12.99 19.52
CA LEU A 43 15.16 11.99 19.45
C LEU A 43 15.63 11.75 18.01
N LEU A 44 14.70 11.67 17.05
CA LEU A 44 15.03 11.56 15.64
C LEU A 44 15.83 12.77 15.15
N THR A 45 15.44 13.98 15.54
CA THR A 45 16.16 15.21 15.20
C THR A 45 17.58 15.21 15.77
N ILE A 46 17.75 14.82 17.04
CA ILE A 46 19.09 14.71 17.68
C ILE A 46 19.98 13.74 16.91
N TYR A 47 19.44 12.57 16.55
CA TYR A 47 20.16 11.57 15.78
C TYR A 47 20.55 12.07 14.38
N LEU A 48 19.63 12.73 13.67
CA LEU A 48 19.85 13.13 12.27
C LEU A 48 20.65 14.43 12.11
N ALA A 49 20.60 15.35 13.06
CA ALA A 49 21.26 16.66 12.98
C ALA A 49 22.76 16.61 12.64
N PRO A 50 23.60 15.77 13.29
CA PRO A 50 25.00 15.64 12.88
C PRO A 50 25.16 14.92 11.53
N LEU A 51 24.28 13.95 11.25
CA LEU A 51 24.36 13.07 10.08
C LEU A 51 24.06 13.79 8.75
N ILE A 52 23.14 14.76 8.77
CA ILE A 52 22.74 15.55 7.60
C ILE A 52 23.81 16.56 7.17
N LYS A 53 24.69 16.98 8.09
CA LYS A 53 25.82 17.89 7.76
C LYS A 53 26.85 17.21 6.87
N SER A 54 27.06 15.91 7.04
CA SER A 54 28.06 15.14 6.29
C SER A 54 27.59 14.74 4.90
N GLN A 55 26.35 14.26 4.77
CA GLN A 55 25.85 13.69 3.52
C GLN A 55 24.32 13.75 3.48
N ARG A 56 23.74 13.67 2.28
CA ARG A 56 22.28 13.62 2.13
C ARG A 56 21.69 12.40 2.84
N LYS A 57 20.65 12.61 3.65
CA LYS A 57 19.95 11.52 4.36
C LYS A 57 18.53 11.31 3.86
N VAL A 58 18.14 10.05 3.71
CA VAL A 58 16.78 9.65 3.43
C VAL A 58 16.11 9.20 4.73
N ILE A 59 14.93 9.73 4.99
CA ILE A 59 14.04 9.38 6.09
C ILE A 59 12.79 8.75 5.46
N PHE A 60 12.62 7.45 5.61
CA PHE A 60 11.57 6.69 4.98
C PHE A 60 10.53 6.26 6.01
N PHE A 61 9.29 6.68 5.81
CA PHE A 61 8.15 6.22 6.59
C PHE A 61 7.27 5.32 5.73
N ASP A 62 7.34 4.04 6.01
CA ASP A 62 6.53 2.99 5.41
C ASP A 62 5.21 2.81 6.18
N GLU A 63 4.16 2.43 5.46
CA GLU A 63 2.79 2.30 5.98
C GLU A 63 2.35 3.45 6.91
N PHE A 64 2.59 4.68 6.47
CA PHE A 64 2.24 5.91 7.19
C PHE A 64 0.78 5.98 7.66
N PRO A 65 -0.23 5.44 6.93
CA PRO A 65 -1.60 5.40 7.42
C PRO A 65 -1.77 4.65 8.75
N TRP A 66 -0.98 3.60 9.01
CA TRP A 66 -1.14 2.74 10.20
C TRP A 66 -0.71 3.45 11.49
N VAL A 67 0.32 4.30 11.45
CA VAL A 67 0.73 5.12 12.61
C VAL A 67 -0.12 6.37 12.83
N CYS A 68 -0.84 6.83 11.80
CA CYS A 68 -1.55 8.10 11.82
C CYS A 68 -2.99 8.03 12.36
N THR A 69 -3.26 7.20 13.36
CA THR A 69 -4.59 7.16 13.99
C THR A 69 -4.79 8.39 14.90
N PRO A 70 -5.99 9.01 14.93
CA PRO A 70 -6.21 10.27 15.66
C PRO A 70 -5.83 10.23 17.13
N ARG A 71 -6.05 9.08 17.80
CA ARG A 71 -5.79 8.90 19.24
C ARG A 71 -4.30 8.89 19.58
N LEU A 72 -3.43 8.59 18.62
CA LEU A 72 -2.00 8.44 18.86
C LEU A 72 -1.22 9.75 18.74
N GLY A 73 -1.78 10.80 18.12
CA GLY A 73 -1.10 12.11 18.04
C GLY A 73 0.10 12.18 17.08
N PHE A 74 0.46 11.08 16.40
CA PHE A 74 1.58 11.03 15.44
C PHE A 74 1.54 12.16 14.40
N MET A 75 0.39 12.36 13.73
CA MET A 75 0.25 13.37 12.69
C MET A 75 0.50 14.80 13.20
N HIS A 76 0.15 15.07 14.47
CA HIS A 76 0.44 16.35 15.09
C HIS A 76 1.94 16.52 15.32
N ALA A 77 2.59 15.51 15.89
CA ALA A 77 4.03 15.53 16.12
C ALA A 77 4.84 15.58 14.82
N PHE A 78 4.42 14.86 13.79
CA PHE A 78 5.04 14.87 12.46
C PHE A 78 4.95 16.27 11.82
N LYS A 79 3.80 16.94 11.92
CA LYS A 79 3.64 18.34 11.47
C LYS A 79 4.59 19.28 12.22
N HIS A 80 4.72 19.10 13.53
CA HIS A 80 5.62 19.90 14.36
C HIS A 80 7.08 19.69 13.91
N PHE A 81 7.54 18.44 13.85
CA PHE A 81 8.86 18.04 13.33
C PHE A 81 9.17 18.65 11.96
N TRP A 82 8.21 18.55 11.03
CA TRP A 82 8.40 19.09 9.69
C TRP A 82 8.59 20.60 9.69
N ASN A 83 7.70 21.33 10.36
CA ASN A 83 7.67 22.79 10.34
C ASN A 83 8.84 23.41 11.15
N MET A 84 9.23 22.79 12.25
CA MET A 84 10.27 23.32 13.13
C MET A 84 11.68 23.02 12.62
N TRP A 85 11.91 21.81 12.11
CA TRP A 85 13.26 21.35 11.80
C TRP A 85 13.43 20.86 10.37
N ALA A 86 12.59 19.92 9.93
CA ALA A 86 12.82 19.16 8.70
C ALA A 86 12.86 20.05 7.44
N PHE A 87 11.94 21.02 7.33
CA PHE A 87 11.87 21.93 6.18
C PHE A 87 13.13 22.80 6.01
N ARG A 88 13.89 23.05 7.08
CA ARG A 88 15.10 23.89 7.04
C ARG A 88 16.33 23.15 6.54
N GLN A 89 16.27 21.81 6.48
CA GLN A 89 17.41 20.98 6.11
C GLN A 89 17.47 20.78 4.59
N LYS A 90 18.53 21.26 3.95
CA LYS A 90 18.74 21.08 2.49
C LYS A 90 19.22 19.67 2.10
N ASN A 91 19.88 18.98 3.04
CA ASN A 91 20.52 17.67 2.81
C ASN A 91 19.67 16.51 3.34
N GLN A 92 18.35 16.60 3.20
CA GLN A 92 17.47 15.49 3.55
C GLN A 92 16.36 15.28 2.52
N VAL A 93 15.85 14.05 2.48
CA VAL A 93 14.64 13.69 1.76
C VAL A 93 13.77 12.88 2.70
N VAL A 94 12.53 13.32 2.89
CA VAL A 94 11.51 12.53 3.60
C VAL A 94 10.64 11.87 2.57
N ILE A 95 10.54 10.55 2.64
CA ILE A 95 9.67 9.75 1.79
C ILE A 95 8.60 9.14 2.69
N ILE A 96 7.36 9.26 2.26
CA ILE A 96 6.20 8.70 2.95
C ILE A 96 5.49 7.79 1.96
N TYR A 97 5.27 6.54 2.38
CA TYR A 97 4.55 5.53 1.63
C TYR A 97 3.33 5.04 2.42
N GLY A 98 2.34 4.51 1.72
CA GLY A 98 1.21 3.84 2.34
C GLY A 98 0.30 3.20 1.31
N SER A 99 -0.10 1.97 1.60
CA SER A 99 -1.06 1.19 0.79
C SER A 99 -2.42 1.89 0.65
N ALA A 100 -2.86 2.64 1.66
CA ALA A 100 -4.13 3.37 1.65
C ALA A 100 -4.06 4.71 0.87
N ALA A 101 -4.06 4.63 -0.47
CA ALA A 101 -3.92 5.80 -1.36
C ALA A 101 -4.96 6.91 -1.11
N ALA A 102 -6.24 6.58 -0.95
CA ALA A 102 -7.30 7.56 -0.68
C ALA A 102 -7.06 8.30 0.66
N TRP A 103 -6.57 7.58 1.67
CA TRP A 103 -6.19 8.17 2.95
C TRP A 103 -5.02 9.13 2.77
N MET A 104 -3.98 8.73 2.02
CA MET A 104 -2.80 9.56 1.71
C MET A 104 -3.19 10.85 0.97
N ILE A 105 -4.05 10.75 -0.04
CA ILE A 105 -4.56 11.91 -0.78
C ILE A 105 -5.29 12.87 0.17
N ARG A 106 -6.21 12.35 0.99
CA ARG A 106 -7.04 13.19 1.86
C ARG A 106 -6.27 13.80 3.04
N LYS A 107 -5.41 13.03 3.69
CA LYS A 107 -4.78 13.41 4.98
C LYS A 107 -3.38 13.99 4.82
N VAL A 108 -2.66 13.67 3.76
CA VAL A 108 -1.31 14.19 3.50
C VAL A 108 -1.32 15.23 2.39
N ILE A 109 -1.84 14.88 1.21
CA ILE A 109 -1.78 15.76 0.02
C ILE A 109 -2.75 16.93 0.12
N ASN A 110 -4.03 16.66 0.39
CA ASN A 110 -5.09 17.66 0.52
C ASN A 110 -5.22 18.16 1.97
N ASN A 111 -4.15 18.07 2.76
CA ASN A 111 -4.13 18.54 4.13
C ASN A 111 -4.34 20.06 4.15
N ARG A 112 -5.45 20.53 4.70
CA ARG A 112 -5.74 21.97 4.86
C ARG A 112 -4.98 22.64 6.00
N GLY A 113 -4.09 21.91 6.69
CA GLY A 113 -3.35 22.38 7.87
C GLY A 113 -1.84 22.36 7.64
N GLY A 114 -1.07 22.03 8.69
CA GLY A 114 0.40 22.20 8.72
C GLY A 114 1.25 21.43 7.69
N LEU A 115 0.67 20.57 6.83
CA LEU A 115 1.37 19.93 5.72
C LEU A 115 0.97 20.48 4.33
N HIS A 116 0.09 21.47 4.28
CA HIS A 116 -0.32 22.10 3.02
C HIS A 116 0.90 22.63 2.26
N ASN A 117 0.96 22.35 0.96
CA ASN A 117 2.08 22.71 0.08
C ASN A 117 3.48 22.24 0.54
N ARG A 118 3.57 21.21 1.40
CA ARG A 118 4.87 20.62 1.81
C ARG A 118 5.32 19.45 0.94
N VAL A 119 4.41 18.86 0.18
CA VAL A 119 4.72 17.73 -0.71
C VAL A 119 5.35 18.24 -2.00
N THR A 120 6.64 17.98 -2.18
CA THR A 120 7.40 18.42 -3.37
C THR A 120 7.21 17.51 -4.58
N ARG A 121 7.10 16.20 -4.38
CA ARG A 121 6.90 15.21 -5.44
C ARG A 121 5.89 14.16 -5.02
N LYS A 122 5.07 13.72 -5.97
CA LYS A 122 4.08 12.64 -5.82
C LYS A 122 4.46 11.54 -6.79
N ILE A 123 4.64 10.32 -6.30
CA ILE A 123 4.89 9.14 -7.13
C ILE A 123 3.66 8.25 -6.98
N ARG A 124 2.89 8.09 -8.06
CA ARG A 124 1.76 7.16 -8.11
C ARG A 124 2.24 5.92 -8.84
N LEU A 125 2.42 4.83 -8.10
CA LEU A 125 2.69 3.53 -8.70
C LEU A 125 1.38 2.98 -9.27
N LEU A 126 1.40 2.66 -10.55
CA LEU A 126 0.30 2.01 -11.27
C LEU A 126 0.75 0.60 -11.67
N PRO A 127 -0.19 -0.30 -11.97
CA PRO A 127 0.14 -1.53 -12.69
C PRO A 127 0.92 -1.20 -13.96
N PHE A 128 1.80 -2.10 -14.36
CA PHE A 128 2.53 -1.98 -15.61
C PHE A 128 1.57 -1.90 -16.80
N THR A 129 1.96 -1.16 -17.81
CA THR A 129 1.39 -1.27 -19.15
C THR A 129 1.80 -2.60 -19.78
N ILE A 130 1.17 -2.97 -20.89
CA ILE A 130 1.58 -4.17 -21.65
C ILE A 130 3.04 -4.10 -22.11
N ALA A 131 3.52 -2.91 -22.47
CA ALA A 131 4.91 -2.68 -22.87
C ALA A 131 5.88 -2.85 -21.69
N GLU A 132 5.54 -2.31 -20.52
CA GLU A 132 6.32 -2.51 -19.30
C GLU A 132 6.29 -3.96 -18.83
N THR A 133 5.17 -4.66 -19.03
CA THR A 133 5.04 -6.10 -18.75
C THR A 133 5.99 -6.92 -19.64
N ALA A 134 6.03 -6.61 -20.95
CA ALA A 134 6.97 -7.24 -21.86
C ALA A 134 8.43 -7.01 -21.43
N ASN A 135 8.76 -5.77 -21.05
CA ASN A 135 10.10 -5.42 -20.55
C ASN A 135 10.43 -6.14 -19.24
N PHE A 136 9.48 -6.20 -18.30
CA PHE A 136 9.64 -6.90 -17.04
C PHE A 136 9.95 -8.39 -17.25
N LEU A 137 9.19 -9.07 -18.11
CA LEU A 137 9.42 -10.48 -18.43
C LEU A 137 10.78 -10.70 -19.11
N LYS A 138 11.17 -9.81 -20.01
CA LYS A 138 12.48 -9.84 -20.67
C LYS A 138 13.63 -9.70 -19.67
N GLU A 139 13.52 -8.79 -18.70
CA GLU A 139 14.50 -8.64 -17.60
C GLU A 139 14.56 -9.88 -16.70
N GLN A 140 13.44 -10.59 -16.52
CA GLN A 140 13.41 -11.89 -15.86
C GLN A 140 13.98 -13.03 -16.74
N LYS A 141 14.49 -12.73 -17.93
CA LYS A 141 14.98 -13.70 -18.94
C LYS A 141 13.89 -14.66 -19.42
N ILE A 142 12.64 -14.18 -19.47
CA ILE A 142 11.49 -14.89 -20.01
C ILE A 142 11.19 -14.28 -21.37
N ASN A 143 11.47 -15.03 -22.43
CA ASN A 143 11.28 -14.58 -23.81
C ASN A 143 9.97 -15.13 -24.34
N LEU A 144 8.94 -14.29 -24.36
CA LEU A 144 7.63 -14.58 -24.93
C LEU A 144 7.39 -13.69 -26.16
N ASP A 145 6.64 -14.18 -27.12
CA ASP A 145 6.16 -13.35 -28.22
C ASP A 145 5.08 -12.35 -27.74
N GLN A 146 4.76 -11.37 -28.58
CA GLN A 146 3.78 -10.33 -28.23
C GLN A 146 2.39 -10.89 -27.92
N TYR A 147 2.00 -11.97 -28.59
CA TYR A 147 0.68 -12.59 -28.40
C TYR A 147 0.60 -13.28 -27.03
N GLN A 148 1.65 -14.00 -26.65
CA GLN A 148 1.79 -14.63 -25.34
C GLN A 148 1.83 -13.60 -24.21
N VAL A 149 2.56 -12.48 -24.39
CA VAL A 149 2.56 -11.38 -23.41
C VAL A 149 1.15 -10.78 -23.29
N LEU A 150 0.44 -10.58 -24.39
CA LEU A 150 -0.94 -10.08 -24.37
C LEU A 150 -1.86 -11.03 -23.61
N GLN A 151 -1.77 -12.35 -23.84
CA GLN A 151 -2.56 -13.34 -23.12
C GLN A 151 -2.34 -13.27 -21.60
N LEU A 152 -1.07 -13.22 -21.17
CA LEU A 152 -0.74 -13.08 -19.76
C LEU A 152 -1.25 -11.75 -19.18
N TYR A 153 -1.09 -10.65 -19.92
CA TYR A 153 -1.55 -9.33 -19.50
C TYR A 153 -3.08 -9.25 -19.37
N MET A 154 -3.84 -9.89 -20.27
CA MET A 154 -5.30 -9.93 -20.19
C MET A 154 -5.80 -10.70 -18.96
N LEU A 155 -5.06 -11.72 -18.53
CA LEU A 155 -5.43 -12.53 -17.37
C LEU A 155 -4.97 -11.93 -16.04
N MET A 156 -3.70 -11.53 -15.95
CA MET A 156 -3.05 -11.11 -14.71
C MET A 156 -2.98 -9.59 -14.55
N GLY A 157 -3.26 -8.83 -15.61
CA GLY A 157 -3.00 -7.40 -15.68
C GLY A 157 -1.50 -7.09 -15.66
N GLY A 158 -1.18 -5.84 -15.29
CA GLY A 158 0.20 -5.37 -15.12
C GLY A 158 0.74 -5.49 -13.69
N ILE A 159 0.21 -6.39 -12.87
CA ILE A 159 0.59 -6.46 -11.45
C ILE A 159 1.89 -7.27 -11.31
N PRO A 160 3.00 -6.65 -10.84
CA PRO A 160 4.30 -7.34 -10.77
C PRO A 160 4.28 -8.58 -9.86
N HIS A 161 3.40 -8.61 -8.86
CA HIS A 161 3.27 -9.76 -7.96
C HIS A 161 2.86 -11.03 -8.72
N TYR A 162 1.87 -10.95 -9.60
CA TYR A 162 1.42 -12.09 -10.40
C TYR A 162 2.41 -12.42 -11.53
N LEU A 163 2.96 -11.41 -12.18
CA LEU A 163 3.92 -11.59 -13.29
C LEU A 163 5.22 -12.30 -12.86
N LYS A 164 5.57 -12.28 -11.58
CA LYS A 164 6.74 -13.01 -11.04
C LYS A 164 6.56 -14.52 -11.02
N GLU A 165 5.32 -15.00 -11.07
CA GLU A 165 5.03 -16.44 -11.06
C GLU A 165 5.31 -17.11 -12.40
N ILE A 166 5.55 -16.36 -13.47
CA ILE A 166 5.87 -16.91 -14.78
C ILE A 166 7.28 -17.47 -14.74
N GLU A 167 7.44 -18.75 -15.09
CA GLU A 167 8.75 -19.42 -15.03
C GLU A 167 9.48 -19.37 -16.37
N LYS A 168 10.82 -19.47 -16.30
CA LYS A 168 11.65 -19.52 -17.50
C LYS A 168 11.39 -20.79 -18.28
N GLY A 169 11.19 -20.65 -19.60
CA GLY A 169 10.92 -21.77 -20.49
C GLY A 169 9.45 -22.15 -20.59
N GLU A 170 8.57 -21.52 -19.83
CA GLU A 170 7.13 -21.64 -20.03
C GLU A 170 6.66 -20.77 -21.20
N ASN A 171 5.59 -21.24 -21.86
CA ASN A 171 4.79 -20.40 -22.73
C ASN A 171 3.58 -19.87 -21.95
N ALA A 172 2.86 -18.89 -22.50
CA ALA A 172 1.70 -18.30 -21.82
C ALA A 172 0.67 -19.35 -21.38
N ILE A 173 0.34 -20.32 -22.23
CA ILE A 173 -0.67 -21.34 -21.92
C ILE A 173 -0.26 -22.17 -20.70
N LYS A 174 0.99 -22.65 -20.65
CA LYS A 174 1.51 -23.43 -19.52
C LYS A 174 1.52 -22.61 -18.23
N ALA A 175 1.96 -21.36 -18.32
CA ALA A 175 1.98 -20.47 -17.17
C ALA A 175 0.57 -20.20 -16.64
N ILE A 176 -0.41 -19.97 -17.53
CA ILE A 176 -1.83 -19.81 -17.17
C ILE A 176 -2.38 -21.08 -16.53
N ASP A 177 -2.10 -22.24 -17.12
CA ASP A 177 -2.60 -23.51 -16.61
C ASP A 177 -2.11 -23.80 -15.19
N ARG A 178 -0.81 -23.65 -14.98
CA ARG A 178 -0.20 -23.75 -13.65
C ARG A 178 -0.76 -22.72 -12.69
N THR A 179 -0.84 -21.45 -13.12
CA THR A 179 -1.21 -20.38 -12.19
C THR A 179 -2.66 -20.37 -11.77
N CYS A 180 -3.58 -20.73 -12.66
CA CYS A 180 -5.02 -20.65 -12.44
C CYS A 180 -5.69 -21.98 -12.11
N PHE A 181 -5.20 -23.10 -12.63
CA PHE A 181 -5.91 -24.39 -12.55
C PHE A 181 -5.19 -25.45 -11.71
N THR A 182 -3.95 -25.20 -11.31
CA THR A 182 -3.28 -26.07 -10.33
C THR A 182 -3.78 -25.77 -8.93
N LYS A 183 -4.23 -26.82 -8.24
CA LYS A 183 -4.66 -26.74 -6.85
C LYS A 183 -3.51 -26.19 -5.99
N ASP A 184 -3.86 -25.27 -5.09
CA ASP A 184 -2.92 -24.58 -4.18
C ASP A 184 -1.97 -23.57 -4.86
N TRP A 185 -2.12 -23.30 -6.16
CA TRP A 185 -1.36 -22.24 -6.82
C TRP A 185 -1.99 -20.85 -6.63
N LEU A 186 -1.17 -19.81 -6.82
CA LEU A 186 -1.46 -18.42 -6.46
C LEU A 186 -2.86 -17.96 -6.85
N LEU A 187 -3.25 -18.08 -8.13
CA LEU A 187 -4.52 -17.52 -8.61
C LEU A 187 -5.74 -18.40 -8.33
N PHE A 188 -5.56 -19.65 -7.89
CA PHE A 188 -6.65 -20.58 -7.64
C PHE A 188 -7.58 -20.08 -6.52
N ASN A 189 -7.00 -19.61 -5.41
CA ASN A 189 -7.73 -19.10 -4.26
C ASN A 189 -7.67 -17.56 -4.12
N GLU A 190 -6.97 -16.87 -5.03
CA GLU A 190 -6.71 -15.43 -4.91
C GLU A 190 -7.97 -14.60 -4.78
N PHE A 191 -9.02 -14.90 -5.56
CA PHE A 191 -10.28 -14.17 -5.48
C PHE A 191 -10.88 -14.20 -4.06
N SER A 192 -10.85 -15.34 -3.39
CA SER A 192 -11.37 -15.46 -2.03
C SER A 192 -10.43 -14.81 -1.01
N ASN A 193 -9.13 -15.08 -1.11
CA ASN A 193 -8.13 -14.59 -0.17
C ASN A 193 -8.04 -13.05 -0.20
N LEU A 194 -8.02 -12.47 -1.39
CA LEU A 194 -7.94 -11.02 -1.59
C LEU A 194 -9.16 -10.31 -0.99
N PHE A 195 -10.38 -10.82 -1.26
CA PHE A 195 -11.59 -10.19 -0.75
C PHE A 195 -11.71 -10.30 0.77
N LEU A 196 -11.34 -11.44 1.35
CA LEU A 196 -11.29 -11.63 2.80
C LEU A 196 -10.26 -10.72 3.48
N SER A 197 -9.15 -10.44 2.81
CA SER A 197 -8.11 -9.53 3.30
C SER A 197 -8.53 -8.04 3.23
N LEU A 198 -9.28 -7.66 2.20
CA LEU A 198 -9.65 -6.27 1.95
C LEU A 198 -10.91 -5.81 2.69
N PHE A 199 -11.84 -6.71 2.97
CA PHE A 199 -13.17 -6.37 3.47
C PHE A 199 -13.57 -7.20 4.68
N ASP A 200 -13.97 -6.52 5.76
CA ASP A 200 -14.51 -7.18 6.96
C ASP A 200 -15.76 -8.04 6.63
N ASP A 201 -16.60 -7.54 5.71
CA ASP A 201 -17.84 -8.18 5.24
C ASP A 201 -17.67 -8.75 3.80
N ALA A 202 -16.58 -9.49 3.54
CA ALA A 202 -16.20 -9.95 2.20
C ALA A 202 -17.29 -10.75 1.44
N GLY A 203 -18.13 -11.51 2.15
CA GLY A 203 -19.15 -12.36 1.54
C GLY A 203 -20.10 -11.58 0.60
N TYR A 204 -20.59 -10.43 1.05
CA TYR A 204 -21.49 -9.59 0.23
C TYR A 204 -20.80 -9.05 -1.02
N HIS A 205 -19.52 -8.65 -0.90
CA HIS A 205 -18.76 -8.17 -2.06
C HIS A 205 -18.54 -9.30 -3.07
N MET A 206 -18.21 -10.50 -2.59
CA MET A 206 -18.02 -11.67 -3.45
C MET A 206 -19.32 -12.08 -4.16
N ASP A 207 -20.47 -12.02 -3.47
CA ASP A 207 -21.78 -12.34 -4.05
C ASP A 207 -22.17 -11.36 -5.15
N VAL A 208 -21.91 -10.06 -4.96
CA VAL A 208 -22.13 -9.05 -5.99
C VAL A 208 -21.27 -9.32 -7.21
N ILE A 209 -19.96 -9.59 -7.03
CA ILE A 209 -19.07 -9.88 -8.15
C ILE A 209 -19.49 -11.14 -8.89
N ARG A 210 -19.80 -12.23 -8.17
CA ARG A 210 -20.29 -13.48 -8.77
C ARG A 210 -21.59 -13.28 -9.55
N THR A 211 -22.47 -12.41 -9.06
CA THR A 211 -23.72 -12.06 -9.73
C THR A 211 -23.46 -11.28 -11.02
N LEU A 212 -22.55 -10.31 -11.00
CA LEU A 212 -22.16 -9.54 -12.18
C LEU A 212 -21.49 -10.42 -13.24
N VAL A 213 -20.62 -11.34 -12.83
CA VAL A 213 -19.95 -12.29 -13.75
C VAL A 213 -20.96 -13.17 -14.49
N LYS A 214 -22.09 -13.53 -13.84
CA LYS A 214 -23.15 -14.33 -14.47
C LYS A 214 -24.03 -13.54 -15.45
N ASN A 215 -24.00 -12.20 -15.40
CA ASN A 215 -24.90 -11.34 -16.18
C ASN A 215 -24.11 -10.41 -17.12
N SER A 216 -23.90 -10.88 -18.34
CA SER A 216 -23.08 -10.21 -19.36
C SER A 216 -23.63 -8.87 -19.87
N THR A 217 -24.92 -8.59 -19.66
CA THR A 217 -25.58 -7.34 -20.08
C THR A 217 -25.49 -6.24 -19.02
N GLY A 218 -24.87 -6.52 -17.87
CA GLY A 218 -24.92 -5.65 -16.70
C GLY A 218 -26.25 -5.77 -15.95
N LEU A 219 -26.27 -5.26 -14.72
CA LEU A 219 -27.45 -5.24 -13.86
C LEU A 219 -27.61 -3.86 -13.24
N THR A 220 -28.86 -3.42 -13.12
CA THR A 220 -29.23 -2.25 -12.32
C THR A 220 -29.04 -2.55 -10.84
N ARG A 221 -28.94 -1.49 -10.03
CA ARG A 221 -28.82 -1.61 -8.57
C ARG A 221 -29.92 -2.47 -7.94
N ASN A 222 -31.16 -2.31 -8.38
CA ASN A 222 -32.30 -3.05 -7.82
C ASN A 222 -32.20 -4.53 -8.17
N GLU A 223 -31.77 -4.87 -9.38
CA GLU A 223 -31.57 -6.26 -9.79
C GLU A 223 -30.43 -6.92 -8.99
N ILE A 224 -29.34 -6.20 -8.70
CA ILE A 224 -28.25 -6.71 -7.85
C ILE A 224 -28.75 -6.96 -6.42
N ILE A 225 -29.53 -6.04 -5.85
CA ILE A 225 -30.08 -6.18 -4.49
C ILE A 225 -30.96 -7.43 -4.40
N VAL A 226 -31.84 -7.64 -5.38
CA VAL A 226 -32.72 -8.82 -5.45
C VAL A 226 -31.91 -10.10 -5.64
N ALA A 227 -30.97 -10.11 -6.59
CA ALA A 227 -30.17 -11.29 -6.92
C ALA A 227 -29.24 -11.72 -5.78
N CYS A 228 -28.65 -10.77 -5.06
CA CYS A 228 -27.76 -11.02 -3.92
C CYS A 228 -28.51 -11.12 -2.58
N LYS A 229 -29.85 -11.00 -2.57
CA LYS A 229 -30.69 -10.95 -1.36
C LYS A 229 -30.20 -9.92 -0.33
N LEU A 230 -29.70 -8.79 -0.81
CA LEU A 230 -29.24 -7.69 0.05
C LEU A 230 -30.45 -6.92 0.58
N SER A 231 -30.38 -6.41 1.80
CA SER A 231 -31.38 -5.44 2.27
C SER A 231 -31.19 -4.11 1.54
N SER A 232 -32.26 -3.41 1.18
CA SER A 232 -32.20 -2.14 0.42
C SER A 232 -31.57 -0.96 1.19
N GLY A 233 -30.95 -1.22 2.35
CA GLY A 233 -30.26 -0.27 3.22
C GLY A 233 -28.75 -0.54 3.37
N GLY A 234 -28.20 -0.29 4.57
CA GLY A 234 -26.75 -0.22 4.85
C GLY A 234 -25.88 -1.38 4.36
N GLY A 235 -26.43 -2.58 4.11
CA GLY A 235 -25.71 -3.72 3.53
C GLY A 235 -25.20 -3.45 2.11
N TYR A 236 -26.00 -2.81 1.25
CA TYR A 236 -25.54 -2.42 -0.10
C TYR A 236 -24.51 -1.28 -0.05
N TYR A 237 -24.65 -0.32 0.87
CA TYR A 237 -23.69 0.78 1.00
C TYR A 237 -22.33 0.31 1.53
N LYS A 238 -22.30 -0.72 2.37
CA LYS A 238 -21.05 -1.40 2.75
C LYS A 238 -20.41 -2.13 1.55
N ALA A 239 -21.22 -2.84 0.76
CA ALA A 239 -20.76 -3.61 -0.40
C ALA A 239 -20.36 -2.77 -1.63
N ALA A 240 -20.93 -1.57 -1.82
CA ALA A 240 -20.69 -0.71 -2.98
C ALA A 240 -19.84 0.53 -2.65
N GLY A 241 -19.82 1.01 -1.41
CA GLY A 241 -19.19 2.27 -1.01
C GLY A 241 -17.65 2.24 -0.92
N ARG A 242 -17.02 1.07 -1.05
CA ARG A 242 -15.55 0.90 -1.09
C ARG A 242 -15.06 0.27 -2.41
N THR A 243 -15.96 -0.01 -3.34
CA THR A 243 -15.67 -0.76 -4.57
C THR A 243 -15.45 0.15 -5.79
N CYS A 244 -15.33 1.47 -5.55
CA CYS A 244 -15.03 2.50 -6.55
C CYS A 244 -13.95 3.46 -6.03
#